data_AF-A0AAD4EK19-F1
#
_entry.id   AF-A0AAD4EK19-F1
#
_cell.length_a   1.000
_cell.length_b   1.000
_cell.length_c   1.000
_cell.angle_alpha   90.00
_cell.angle_beta   90.00
_cell.angle_gamma   90.00
#
_symmetry.space_group_name_H-M   'P 1'
#
loop_
_entity.id
_entity.type
_entity.pdbx_description
1 polymer ?
#
loop_
_entity_poly.entity_id
_entity_poly.type
_entity_poly.pdbx_seq_one_letter_code
_entity_poly.pdbx_strand_id
1 'polypeptide(L)'
;MRRGTSFVQRERLTVALYDSHRLPDFPYTRASSSFSAVVQLYAQSSQLDTAEVRHRRFRDTPPWCHFGCDAFESVHHIFARCPAFFAIRRAHSMQLCDETSSLLEGGVADRVRKALEGAAQRVFFDDAGLWPQYQTRFYVGVLPTLARIVGNISETEVGVLPPQSHDMGNIASS
;
A
#
# COMPACT_ATOMS: atom_id res chain seq x y z
N MET A 1 -16.73 23.76 -30.08
CA MET A 1 -16.26 23.15 -28.81
C MET A 1 -17.33 22.18 -28.30
N ARG A 2 -17.11 20.86 -28.41
CA ARG A 2 -18.10 19.85 -27.96
C ARG A 2 -17.88 19.55 -26.47
N ARG A 3 -18.94 19.70 -25.67
CA ARG A 3 -18.99 19.29 -24.26
C ARG A 3 -18.85 17.76 -24.19
N GLY A 4 -17.85 17.27 -23.48
CA GLY A 4 -17.75 15.85 -23.12
C GLY A 4 -18.90 15.52 -22.16
N THR A 5 -19.92 14.84 -22.66
CA THR A 5 -20.95 14.21 -21.83
C THR A 5 -20.28 13.14 -20.99
N SER A 6 -20.17 13.33 -19.67
CA SER A 6 -19.73 12.26 -18.79
C SER A 6 -20.72 11.11 -18.88
N PHE A 7 -20.24 9.91 -19.13
CA PHE A 7 -21.04 8.70 -19.03
C PHE A 7 -21.61 8.60 -17.61
N VAL A 8 -22.94 8.70 -17.48
CA VAL A 8 -23.65 8.44 -16.22
C VAL A 8 -24.27 7.07 -16.36
N GLN A 9 -23.67 6.06 -15.72
CA GLN A 9 -24.26 4.73 -15.66
C GLN A 9 -25.54 4.79 -14.82
N ARG A 10 -26.69 4.84 -15.50
CA ARG A 10 -28.03 4.91 -14.86
C ARG A 10 -28.55 3.56 -14.39
N GLU A 11 -27.96 2.47 -14.88
CA GLU A 11 -28.36 1.11 -14.55
C GLU A 11 -27.24 0.43 -13.75
N ARG A 12 -27.49 0.17 -12.48
CA ARG A 12 -26.68 -0.78 -11.70
C ARG A 12 -27.07 -2.17 -12.16
N LEU A 13 -26.09 -2.97 -12.58
CA LEU A 13 -26.26 -4.41 -12.66
C LEU A 13 -26.67 -4.87 -11.25
N THR A 14 -27.90 -5.32 -11.10
CA THR A 14 -28.35 -5.96 -9.86
C THR A 14 -27.55 -7.24 -9.73
N VAL A 15 -26.69 -7.31 -8.71
CA VAL A 15 -25.83 -8.47 -8.44
C VAL A 15 -26.65 -9.77 -8.43
N ALA A 16 -27.89 -9.71 -7.96
CA ALA A 16 -28.86 -10.81 -7.95
C ALA A 16 -29.19 -11.41 -9.34
N LEU A 17 -28.94 -10.69 -10.45
CA LEU A 17 -29.15 -11.22 -11.81
C LEU A 17 -27.94 -12.01 -12.35
N TYR A 18 -26.77 -11.84 -11.74
CA TYR A 18 -25.50 -12.38 -12.23
C TYR A 18 -24.81 -13.33 -11.25
N ASP A 19 -25.18 -13.26 -9.97
CA ASP A 19 -24.62 -14.08 -8.91
C ASP A 19 -25.75 -14.63 -8.03
N SER A 20 -25.93 -15.95 -8.08
CA SER A 20 -26.90 -16.68 -7.26
C SER A 20 -26.31 -17.20 -5.95
N HIS A 21 -25.02 -16.95 -5.69
CA HIS A 21 -24.40 -17.36 -4.44
C HIS A 21 -24.87 -16.47 -3.29
N ARG A 22 -25.14 -17.10 -2.13
CA ARG A 22 -25.42 -16.38 -0.89
C ARG A 22 -24.20 -15.52 -0.55
N LEU A 23 -24.38 -14.20 -0.51
CA LEU A 23 -23.32 -13.27 -0.10
C LEU A 23 -22.76 -13.73 1.26
N PRO A 24 -21.42 -13.70 1.47
CA PRO A 24 -20.83 -14.04 2.76
C PRO A 24 -21.49 -13.23 3.88
N ASP A 25 -21.78 -13.85 5.03
CA ASP A 25 -22.50 -13.19 6.13
C ASP A 25 -21.74 -11.96 6.69
N PHE A 26 -20.41 -11.94 6.54
CA PHE A 26 -19.53 -10.87 7.01
C PHE A 26 -18.37 -10.65 6.03
N PRO A 27 -18.62 -10.11 4.82
CA PRO A 27 -17.62 -10.12 3.75
C PRO A 27 -16.36 -9.30 4.09
N TYR A 28 -16.43 -8.42 5.10
CA TYR A 28 -15.32 -7.58 5.53
C TYR A 28 -15.40 -7.05 6.98
N THR A 29 -16.40 -7.42 7.76
CA THR A 29 -16.65 -6.84 9.11
C THR A 29 -15.99 -7.62 10.24
N ARG A 30 -15.44 -8.81 9.96
CA ARG A 30 -14.94 -9.73 11.00
C ARG A 30 -13.45 -9.57 11.34
N ALA A 31 -12.66 -9.04 10.42
CA ALA A 31 -11.22 -8.85 10.60
C ALA A 31 -10.79 -7.48 10.06
N SER A 32 -9.88 -6.82 10.78
CA SER A 32 -9.29 -5.53 10.38
C SER A 32 -8.61 -5.59 9.01
N SER A 33 -8.04 -6.74 8.66
CA SER A 33 -7.46 -7.02 7.35
C SER A 33 -8.52 -7.03 6.24
N SER A 34 -9.67 -7.67 6.46
CA SER A 34 -10.77 -7.70 5.49
C SER A 34 -11.38 -6.32 5.28
N PHE A 35 -11.53 -5.52 6.34
CA PHE A 35 -11.94 -4.13 6.22
C PHE A 35 -10.92 -3.30 5.42
N SER A 36 -9.64 -3.46 5.70
CA SER A 36 -8.56 -2.76 4.99
C SER A 36 -8.53 -3.11 3.50
N ALA A 37 -8.73 -4.38 3.15
CA ALA A 37 -8.81 -4.83 1.76
C ALA A 37 -9.99 -4.19 1.01
N VAL A 38 -11.15 -4.05 1.65
CA VAL A 38 -12.30 -3.37 1.07
C VAL A 38 -12.05 -1.87 0.89
N VAL A 39 -11.44 -1.21 1.87
CA VAL A 39 -11.04 0.20 1.74
C VAL A 39 -10.06 0.38 0.59
N GLN A 40 -9.05 -0.50 0.46
CA GLN A 40 -8.10 -0.49 -0.64
C GLN A 40 -8.79 -0.68 -1.99
N LEU A 41 -9.70 -1.65 -2.10
CA LEU A 41 -10.47 -1.91 -3.33
C LEU A 41 -11.30 -0.68 -3.74
N TYR A 42 -12.00 -0.05 -2.80
CA TYR A 42 -12.78 1.16 -3.07
C TYR A 42 -11.88 2.36 -3.40
N ALA A 43 -10.72 2.47 -2.77
CA ALA A 43 -9.73 3.50 -3.08
C ALA A 43 -9.17 3.33 -4.50
N GLN A 44 -8.78 2.12 -4.90
CA GLN A 44 -8.29 1.79 -6.24
C GLN A 44 -9.34 2.04 -7.33
N SER A 45 -10.59 1.66 -7.07
CA SER A 45 -11.70 1.84 -8.01
C SER A 45 -12.28 3.27 -8.03
N SER A 46 -11.71 4.22 -7.27
CA SER A 46 -12.25 5.58 -7.13
C SER A 46 -13.72 5.61 -6.67
N GLN A 47 -14.09 4.63 -5.84
CA GLN A 47 -15.42 4.49 -5.26
C GLN A 47 -15.46 4.73 -3.76
N LEU A 48 -14.31 4.95 -3.11
CA LEU A 48 -14.28 5.29 -1.69
C LEU A 48 -15.02 6.60 -1.45
N ASP A 49 -15.95 6.55 -0.50
CA ASP A 49 -16.96 7.56 -0.26
C ASP A 49 -16.41 8.77 0.52
N THR A 50 -15.51 9.50 -0.12
CA THR A 50 -14.89 10.73 0.38
C THR A 50 -15.75 11.96 0.06
N ALA A 51 -15.58 13.08 0.78
CA ALA A 51 -16.29 14.32 0.50
C ALA A 51 -16.12 14.77 -0.95
N GLU A 52 -14.92 14.61 -1.53
CA GLU A 52 -14.67 14.94 -2.92
C GLU A 52 -15.52 14.10 -3.88
N VAL A 53 -15.62 12.78 -3.64
CA VAL A 53 -16.42 11.87 -4.45
C VAL A 53 -17.91 12.17 -4.31
N ARG A 54 -18.40 12.41 -3.08
CA ARG A 54 -19.78 12.80 -2.82
C ARG A 54 -20.14 14.11 -3.50
N HIS A 55 -19.30 15.13 -3.35
CA HIS A 55 -19.46 16.42 -4.00
C HIS A 55 -19.56 16.28 -5.53
N ARG A 56 -18.68 15.47 -6.12
CA ARG A 56 -18.66 15.22 -7.58
C ARG A 56 -19.91 14.50 -8.08
N ARG A 57 -20.44 13.55 -7.29
CA ARG A 57 -21.59 12.70 -7.67
C ARG A 57 -22.94 13.36 -7.42
N PHE A 58 -23.11 13.97 -6.25
CA PHE A 58 -24.41 14.42 -5.75
C PHE A 58 -24.49 15.95 -5.59
N ARG A 59 -23.35 16.65 -5.46
CA ARG A 59 -23.27 18.10 -5.24
C ARG A 59 -24.03 18.59 -3.99
N ASP A 60 -24.29 17.69 -3.05
CA ASP A 60 -25.06 17.92 -1.83
C ASP A 60 -24.19 18.40 -0.66
N THR A 61 -22.90 18.04 -0.69
CA THR A 61 -21.93 18.30 0.38
C THR A 61 -20.73 19.03 -0.22
N PRO A 62 -20.12 20.00 0.49
CA PRO A 62 -18.87 20.59 0.03
C PRO A 62 -17.72 19.57 0.08
N PRO A 63 -16.67 19.73 -0.75
CA PRO A 63 -15.58 18.74 -0.88
C PRO A 63 -14.52 18.81 0.25
N TRP A 64 -14.76 19.58 1.31
CA TRP A 64 -13.79 19.85 2.38
C TRP A 64 -13.59 18.63 3.28
N CYS A 65 -12.41 18.55 3.90
CA CYS A 65 -12.07 17.53 4.87
C CYS A 65 -12.99 17.58 6.11
N HIS A 66 -13.70 16.49 6.38
CA HIS A 66 -14.56 16.35 7.56
C HIS A 66 -13.75 16.29 8.87
N PHE A 67 -12.44 16.05 8.79
CA PHE A 67 -11.53 16.01 9.94
C PHE A 67 -10.95 17.38 10.31
N GLY A 68 -11.51 18.48 9.79
CA GLY A 68 -11.18 19.85 10.20
C GLY A 68 -9.95 20.45 9.52
N CYS A 69 -9.53 19.88 8.39
CA CYS A 69 -8.38 20.35 7.62
C CYS A 69 -8.84 21.29 6.50
N ASP A 70 -8.06 22.33 6.20
CA ASP A 70 -8.30 23.19 5.03
C ASP A 70 -7.75 22.56 3.75
N ALA A 71 -8.38 21.46 3.33
CA ALA A 71 -8.04 20.72 2.14
C ALA A 71 -9.26 19.96 1.61
N PHE A 72 -9.24 19.62 0.33
CA PHE A 72 -10.23 18.69 -0.21
C PHE A 72 -10.02 17.29 0.35
N GLU A 73 -11.13 16.67 0.77
CA GLU A 73 -11.16 15.30 1.23
C GLU A 73 -11.04 14.34 0.06
N SER A 74 -9.83 14.22 -0.49
CA SER A 74 -9.49 13.16 -1.42
C SER A 74 -9.02 11.91 -0.66
N VAL A 75 -9.06 10.76 -1.32
CA VAL A 75 -8.47 9.52 -0.78
C VAL A 75 -7.00 9.73 -0.40
N HIS A 76 -6.23 10.39 -1.28
CA HIS A 76 -4.83 10.73 -1.01
C HIS A 76 -4.69 11.64 0.22
N HIS A 77 -5.57 12.64 0.35
CA HIS A 77 -5.56 13.50 1.51
C HIS A 77 -5.74 12.69 2.80
N ILE A 78 -6.80 11.88 2.92
CA ILE A 78 -7.07 11.10 4.14
C ILE A 78 -5.87 10.24 4.53
N PHE A 79 -5.32 9.47 3.58
CA PHE A 79 -4.33 8.44 3.89
C PHE A 79 -2.88 8.89 3.85
N ALA A 80 -2.54 10.01 3.19
CA ALA A 80 -1.14 10.46 3.06
C ALA A 80 -0.86 11.82 3.72
N ARG A 81 -1.85 12.73 3.74
CA ARG A 81 -1.59 14.14 4.07
C ARG A 81 -2.34 14.66 5.28
N CYS A 82 -3.51 14.13 5.57
CA CYS A 82 -4.43 14.65 6.58
C CYS A 82 -3.73 14.74 7.95
N PRO A 83 -3.61 15.93 8.54
CA PRO A 83 -2.98 16.13 9.85
C PRO A 83 -3.64 15.31 10.96
N ALA A 84 -4.96 15.10 10.91
CA ALA A 84 -5.68 14.30 11.90
C ALA A 84 -5.13 12.86 12.03
N PHE A 85 -4.55 12.33 10.96
CA PHE A 85 -3.97 10.98 10.92
C PHE A 85 -2.43 10.97 10.91
N PHE A 86 -1.77 12.11 11.08
CA PHE A 86 -0.31 12.20 11.04
C PHE A 86 0.36 11.34 12.12
N ALA A 87 -0.15 11.41 13.36
CA ALA A 87 0.41 10.65 14.48
C ALA A 87 0.33 9.13 14.23
N ILE A 88 -0.77 8.66 13.65
CA ILE A 88 -0.98 7.24 13.31
C ILE A 88 0.01 6.81 12.21
N ARG A 89 0.14 7.60 11.13
CA ARG A 89 1.12 7.31 10.07
C ARG A 89 2.54 7.27 10.60
N ARG A 90 2.90 8.20 11.48
CA ARG A 90 4.22 8.24 12.10
C ARG A 90 4.47 7.01 12.98
N ALA A 91 3.50 6.61 13.79
CA ALA A 91 3.61 5.42 14.63
C ALA A 91 3.80 4.14 13.80
N HIS A 92 3.01 3.95 12.75
CA HIS A 92 3.18 2.79 11.85
C HIS A 92 4.48 2.82 11.07
N SER A 93 4.95 4.02 10.67
CA SER A 93 6.26 4.15 10.03
C SER A 93 7.39 3.73 10.98
N MET A 94 7.32 4.10 12.26
CA MET A 94 8.29 3.66 13.27
C MET A 94 8.26 2.15 13.46
N GLN A 95 7.07 1.55 13.63
CA GLN A 95 6.91 0.09 13.72
C GLN A 95 7.51 -0.64 12.52
N LEU A 96 7.23 -0.14 11.31
CA LEU A 96 7.78 -0.74 10.09
C LEU A 96 9.31 -0.63 10.04
N CYS A 97 9.90 0.47 10.53
CA CYS A 97 11.35 0.60 10.61
C CYS A 97 11.95 -0.42 11.59
N ASP A 98 11.34 -0.60 12.76
CA ASP A 98 11.80 -1.55 13.77
C ASP A 98 11.75 -2.99 13.23
N GLU A 99 10.62 -3.38 12.61
CA GLU A 99 10.46 -4.69 11.97
C GLU A 99 11.46 -4.88 10.81
N THR A 100 11.63 -3.87 9.96
CA THR A 100 12.58 -3.92 8.84
C THR A 100 14.00 -4.07 9.35
N SER A 101 14.38 -3.35 10.41
CA SER A 101 15.71 -3.44 11.00
C SER A 101 15.97 -4.84 11.55
N SER A 102 15.00 -5.40 12.30
CA SER A 102 15.10 -6.74 12.87
C SER A 102 15.24 -7.82 11.79
N LEU A 103 14.52 -7.70 10.68
CA LEU A 103 14.61 -8.67 9.57
C LEU A 103 15.93 -8.60 8.80
N LEU A 104 16.64 -7.47 8.89
CA LEU A 104 17.90 -7.24 8.17
C LEU A 104 19.14 -7.53 9.01
N GLU A 105 18.97 -7.98 10.26
CA GLU A 105 20.08 -8.38 11.13
C GLU A 105 20.82 -9.60 10.53
N GLY A 106 22.10 -9.42 10.19
CA GLY A 106 23.04 -10.53 9.98
C GLY A 106 23.19 -11.11 8.57
N GLY A 107 22.62 -10.53 7.51
CA GLY A 107 22.72 -11.12 6.16
C GLY A 107 22.74 -10.18 4.96
N VAL A 108 22.64 -8.87 5.18
CA VAL A 108 22.46 -7.89 4.11
C VAL A 108 23.56 -6.82 4.18
N ALA A 109 24.14 -6.47 3.02
CA ALA A 109 25.15 -5.43 2.92
C ALA A 109 24.63 -4.10 3.50
N ASP A 110 25.48 -3.40 4.26
CA ASP A 110 25.13 -2.15 4.97
C ASP A 110 24.43 -1.10 4.09
N ARG A 111 24.83 -1.01 2.82
CA ARG A 111 24.22 -0.10 1.83
C ARG A 111 22.76 -0.46 1.58
N VAL A 112 22.47 -1.74 1.37
CA VAL A 112 21.12 -2.24 1.11
C VAL A 112 20.26 -2.09 2.37
N ARG A 113 20.82 -2.39 3.55
CA ARG A 113 20.15 -2.19 4.83
C ARG A 113 19.68 -0.75 5.01
N LYS A 114 20.61 0.22 4.89
CA LYS A 114 20.30 1.66 5.00
C LYS A 114 19.25 2.11 3.98
N ALA A 115 19.29 1.57 2.76
CA ALA A 115 18.33 1.91 1.72
C ALA A 115 16.91 1.42 2.08
N LEU A 116 16.78 0.19 2.57
CA LEU A 116 15.50 -0.39 2.98
C LEU A 116 14.92 0.29 4.22
N GLU A 117 15.74 0.54 5.25
CA GLU A 117 15.35 1.32 6.44
C GLU A 117 14.88 2.73 6.05
N GLY A 118 15.63 3.40 5.17
CA GLY A 118 15.25 4.72 4.65
C GLY A 118 13.97 4.70 3.81
N ALA A 119 13.65 3.59 3.13
CA ALA A 119 12.38 3.41 2.44
C ALA A 119 11.22 3.18 3.42
N ALA A 120 11.40 2.33 4.43
CA ALA A 120 10.42 2.06 5.47
C ALA A 120 9.98 3.33 6.22
N GLN A 121 10.93 4.23 6.49
CA GLN A 121 10.65 5.51 7.16
C GLN A 121 9.78 6.46 6.32
N ARG A 122 9.76 6.29 4.99
CA ARG A 122 9.15 7.24 4.05
C ARG A 122 7.96 6.66 3.29
N VAL A 123 7.69 5.37 3.40
CA VAL A 123 6.67 4.67 2.60
C VAL A 123 5.26 5.23 2.83
N PHE A 124 4.95 5.71 4.03
CA PHE A 124 3.65 6.30 4.37
C PHE A 124 3.48 7.76 3.93
N PHE A 125 4.52 8.37 3.36
CA PHE A 125 4.57 9.79 3.05
C PHE A 125 4.88 10.05 1.57
N ASP A 126 4.46 11.22 1.12
CA ASP A 126 4.83 11.75 -0.18
C ASP A 126 6.33 12.05 -0.20
N ASP A 127 7.07 11.34 -1.05
CA ASP A 127 8.52 11.47 -1.17
C ASP A 127 8.94 11.28 -2.63
N ALA A 128 9.64 12.28 -3.17
CA ALA A 128 10.10 12.33 -4.55
C ALA A 128 11.15 11.26 -4.89
N GLY A 129 11.99 10.91 -3.92
CA GLY A 129 13.02 9.89 -4.07
C GLY A 129 12.44 8.49 -4.09
N LEU A 130 11.36 8.25 -3.34
CA LEU A 130 10.76 6.94 -3.19
C LEU A 130 9.66 6.68 -4.23
N TRP A 131 8.76 7.65 -4.45
CA TRP A 131 7.55 7.47 -5.26
C TRP A 131 7.66 8.15 -6.63
N PRO A 132 7.46 7.43 -7.76
CA PRO A 132 7.58 7.99 -9.11
C PRO A 132 6.67 9.19 -9.43
N GLN A 133 5.56 9.35 -8.70
CA GLN A 133 4.61 10.47 -8.86
C GLN A 133 4.63 11.42 -7.66
N TYR A 134 5.69 11.40 -6.85
CA TYR A 134 5.82 12.21 -5.63
C TYR A 134 4.74 11.93 -4.57
N GLN A 135 3.91 10.92 -4.79
CA GLN A 135 2.76 10.57 -3.97
C GLN A 135 2.86 9.14 -3.49
N THR A 136 2.70 8.92 -2.19
CA THR A 136 2.59 7.56 -1.68
C THR A 136 1.37 6.86 -2.26
N ARG A 137 1.53 5.58 -2.59
CA ARG A 137 0.43 4.68 -2.97
C ARG A 137 0.35 3.48 -2.02
N PHE A 138 1.01 3.55 -0.86
CA PHE A 138 0.99 2.49 0.13
C PHE A 138 -0.43 2.14 0.58
N TYR A 139 -1.28 3.14 0.74
CA TYR A 139 -2.68 2.96 1.17
C TYR A 139 -3.57 2.25 0.14
N VAL A 140 -3.11 2.06 -1.10
CA VAL A 140 -3.75 1.20 -2.12
C VAL A 140 -3.00 -0.11 -2.32
N GLY A 141 -2.11 -0.49 -1.41
CA GLY A 141 -1.36 -1.74 -1.46
C GLY A 141 -0.20 -1.75 -2.47
N VAL A 142 0.25 -0.57 -2.93
CA VAL A 142 1.42 -0.47 -3.83
C VAL A 142 2.66 -0.20 -2.99
N LEU A 143 3.74 -0.95 -3.25
CA LEU A 143 5.06 -0.72 -2.66
C LEU A 143 6.01 -0.07 -3.69
N PRO A 144 6.97 0.76 -3.25
CA PRO A 144 8.06 1.20 -4.11
C PRO A 144 8.88 0.00 -4.58
N THR A 145 9.39 0.04 -5.81
CA THR A 145 10.17 -1.07 -6.35
C THR A 145 11.52 -1.19 -5.64
N LEU A 146 11.93 -2.42 -5.32
CA LEU A 146 13.23 -2.69 -4.69
C LEU A 146 14.41 -2.18 -5.54
N ALA A 147 14.32 -2.32 -6.86
CA ALA A 147 15.34 -1.79 -7.79
C ALA A 147 15.53 -0.26 -7.66
N ARG A 148 14.46 0.48 -7.31
CA ARG A 148 14.55 1.93 -7.07
C ARG A 148 15.09 2.26 -5.68
N ILE A 149 14.80 1.41 -4.69
CA ILE A 149 15.28 1.59 -3.32
C ILE A 149 16.78 1.30 -3.23
N VAL A 150 17.21 0.16 -3.76
CA VAL A 150 18.58 -0.34 -3.60
C VAL A 150 19.50 0.03 -4.77
N GLY A 151 18.92 0.46 -5.89
CA GLY A 151 19.61 0.58 -7.18
C GLY A 151 19.75 -0.78 -7.87
N ASN A 152 20.25 -0.82 -9.11
CA ASN A 152 20.60 -2.07 -9.77
C ASN A 152 21.75 -2.72 -8.98
N ILE A 153 21.40 -3.69 -8.11
CA ILE A 153 22.37 -4.53 -7.41
C ILE A 153 22.93 -5.49 -8.47
N SER A 154 24.24 -5.46 -8.68
CA SER A 154 24.92 -6.52 -9.42
C SER A 154 24.85 -7.80 -8.57
N GLU A 155 24.60 -8.97 -9.17
CA GLU A 155 24.44 -10.27 -8.47
C GLU A 155 25.58 -10.63 -7.49
N THR A 156 26.69 -9.89 -7.53
CA THR A 156 27.88 -10.04 -6.69
C THR A 156 27.71 -9.59 -5.22
N GLU A 157 26.66 -8.85 -4.86
CA GLU A 157 26.46 -8.33 -3.49
C GLU A 157 25.47 -9.16 -2.63
N VAL A 158 24.79 -10.16 -3.23
CA VAL A 158 23.96 -11.11 -2.48
C VAL A 158 24.87 -12.27 -2.09
N GLY A 159 25.32 -12.28 -0.84
CA GLY A 159 26.22 -13.31 -0.31
C GLY A 159 25.74 -14.70 -0.69
N VAL A 160 26.45 -15.35 -1.60
CA VAL A 160 26.26 -16.75 -1.94
C VAL A 160 26.65 -17.54 -0.70
N LEU A 161 25.64 -18.13 -0.06
CA LEU A 161 25.85 -19.15 0.97
C LEU A 161 26.79 -20.22 0.36
N PRO A 162 27.94 -20.55 0.97
CA PRO A 162 28.80 -21.58 0.40
C PRO A 162 28.02 -22.90 0.32
N PRO A 163 28.20 -23.68 -0.76
CA PRO A 163 27.52 -24.96 -0.91
C PRO A 163 27.89 -25.83 0.28
N GLN A 164 26.88 -26.34 0.99
CA GLN A 164 27.09 -27.35 2.01
C GLN A 164 27.74 -28.56 1.34
N SER A 165 28.99 -28.82 1.69
CA SER A 165 29.69 -30.03 1.31
C SER A 165 28.90 -31.21 1.83
N HIS A 166 28.27 -31.96 0.92
CA HIS A 166 27.77 -33.30 1.21
C HIS A 166 28.96 -34.16 1.65
N ASP A 167 29.03 -34.43 2.95
CA ASP A 167 29.92 -35.42 3.51
C ASP A 167 29.38 -36.80 3.12
N MET A 168 29.90 -37.37 2.02
CA MET A 168 29.74 -38.79 1.73
C MET A 168 30.66 -39.57 2.65
N GLY A 169 30.17 -39.84 3.86
CA GLY A 169 30.70 -40.87 4.75
C GLY A 169 30.53 -42.25 4.12
N ASN A 170 31.53 -42.63 3.34
CA ASN A 170 31.74 -43.96 2.81
C ASN A 170 32.26 -44.85 3.97
N ILE A 171 31.46 -45.81 4.44
CA ILE A 171 31.98 -46.92 5.25
C ILE A 171 31.53 -48.23 4.61
N ALA A 172 32.52 -48.88 4.02
CA ALA A 172 32.47 -50.21 3.48
C ALA A 172 32.38 -51.28 4.59
N SER A 173 31.86 -52.42 4.18
CA SER A 173 31.74 -53.70 4.86
C SER A 173 32.98 -54.16 5.63
N SER A 174 32.75 -54.76 6.80
CA SER A 174 33.36 -56.02 7.28
C SER A 174 32.48 -56.63 8.37
#